data_AF-N1NTK1-F1
#
_entry.id   AF-N1NTK1-F1
#
_cell.length_a   1.000
_cell.length_b   1.000
_cell.length_c   1.000
_cell.angle_alpha   90.00
_cell.angle_beta   90.00
_cell.angle_gamma   90.00
#
_symmetry.space_group_name_H-M   'P 1'
#
loop_
_entity.id
_entity.type
_entity.pdbx_description
1 polymer ?
#
loop_
_entity_poly.entity_id
_entity_poly.type
_entity_poly.pdbx_seq_one_letter_code
_entity_poly.pdbx_strand_id
1 'polypeptide(L)'
;MSSRKKASSEVYVPPGRRSEGGSSNGGTPLKKEAPETDDVVPPNCCDDEEERETKYQNLEQQFGAIAIGSSSSSNWRSQMNPTGLSKEEMNIARRSAGKTDLLQKSTRRLGGSKNQNNEQDVTSSGDIIDYFLQLNVPYIDSHCHTDYMYTSLARRKTNSNEGLLDWIEKYPRAFPKCFFGLIANFIKPDLFVDVKGNSSYDVEWIVKELASPLYLGTTWGCHPHFAQHWGRMGVFWTTMEYILSDAEEWKVLAVGECGIDLHRCESELEVQKDVFEKHVALAFKFKLPLVIHCRNGSKGRAEEECLQILKKKMDVNHKFLKIHRHCFTENWEVAQMWLKQCPDVHFGFTPAVFTMGAPQIQAIRNIPLDRILLETDGPYFKPKCYDGVAPPKVCLPGMAIATASKIAEIKNLPIEEVLRATFNNTRRVYQLPVY
;
A
#
# COMPACT_ATOMS: atom_id res chain seq x y z
N MET A 1 -27.68 38.56 27.76
CA MET A 1 -27.74 38.61 26.28
C MET A 1 -26.73 37.63 25.73
N SER A 2 -27.23 36.59 25.08
CA SER A 2 -26.49 35.51 24.44
C SER A 2 -25.98 35.93 23.07
N SER A 3 -24.76 35.55 22.73
CA SER A 3 -24.38 35.27 21.33
C SER A 3 -23.14 34.38 21.27
N ARG A 4 -23.32 33.08 21.58
CA ARG A 4 -22.43 32.04 21.07
C ARG A 4 -22.59 31.99 19.55
N LYS A 5 -21.60 32.44 18.79
CA LYS A 5 -21.49 32.07 17.37
C LYS A 5 -21.15 30.58 17.32
N LYS A 6 -22.13 29.74 17.00
CA LYS A 6 -21.89 28.39 16.48
C LYS A 6 -21.15 28.58 15.16
N ALA A 7 -19.88 28.19 15.10
CA ALA A 7 -19.25 27.87 13.82
C ALA A 7 -19.97 26.64 13.29
N SER A 8 -20.72 26.79 12.20
CA SER A 8 -21.19 25.66 11.41
C SER A 8 -19.95 25.00 10.82
N SER A 9 -19.62 23.81 11.30
CA SER A 9 -18.70 22.90 10.62
C SER A 9 -19.41 22.43 9.35
N GLU A 10 -19.26 23.18 8.26
CA GLU A 10 -19.71 22.71 6.95
C GLU A 10 -18.92 21.45 6.60
N VAL A 11 -19.66 20.37 6.38
CA VAL A 11 -19.13 19.08 5.95
C VAL A 11 -18.64 19.29 4.52
N TYR A 12 -17.33 19.20 4.29
CA TYR A 12 -16.79 19.14 2.93
C TYR A 12 -17.07 17.74 2.38
N VAL A 13 -17.95 17.69 1.38
CA VAL A 13 -18.25 16.49 0.59
C VAL A 13 -17.53 16.67 -0.74
N PRO A 14 -16.57 15.80 -1.11
CA PRO A 14 -15.97 15.83 -2.43
C PRO A 14 -17.06 15.69 -3.51
N PRO A 15 -16.97 16.39 -4.65
CA PRO A 15 -17.94 16.23 -5.72
C PRO A 15 -17.89 14.80 -6.28
N GLY A 16 -18.82 13.94 -5.83
CA GLY A 16 -19.06 12.64 -6.47
C GLY A 16 -19.71 12.83 -7.84
N ARG A 17 -19.54 11.85 -8.75
CA ARG A 17 -20.20 11.83 -10.06
C ARG A 17 -21.70 12.07 -9.90
N ARG A 18 -22.16 13.29 -10.18
CA ARG A 18 -23.59 13.52 -10.37
C ARG A 18 -23.97 12.84 -11.68
N SER A 19 -24.85 11.86 -11.60
CA SER A 19 -25.61 11.38 -12.74
C SER A 19 -26.30 12.59 -13.39
N GLU A 20 -25.93 12.90 -14.63
CA GLU A 20 -26.64 13.91 -15.41
C GLU A 20 -28.11 13.52 -15.58
N GLY A 21 -29.00 14.44 -15.24
CA GLY A 21 -30.43 14.27 -15.45
C GLY A 21 -31.22 15.47 -14.93
N GLY A 22 -31.54 16.42 -15.82
CA GLY A 22 -32.61 17.39 -15.56
C GLY A 22 -32.32 18.83 -16.00
N SER A 23 -32.75 19.15 -17.23
CA SER A 23 -32.87 20.49 -17.81
C SER A 23 -33.74 21.45 -16.97
N SER A 24 -33.33 22.71 -16.83
CA SER A 24 -34.14 23.88 -17.27
C SER A 24 -33.50 25.25 -16.99
N ASN A 25 -33.29 25.98 -18.08
CA ASN A 25 -33.46 27.42 -18.33
C ASN A 25 -33.16 28.49 -17.26
N GLY A 26 -32.25 29.40 -17.62
CA GLY A 26 -32.62 30.81 -17.86
C GLY A 26 -31.89 31.88 -17.04
N GLY A 27 -31.08 32.71 -17.70
CA GLY A 27 -30.85 34.11 -17.30
C GLY A 27 -29.39 34.59 -17.23
N THR A 28 -28.87 35.15 -18.33
CA THR A 28 -27.84 36.22 -18.34
C THR A 28 -28.57 37.55 -18.63
N PRO A 29 -28.07 38.77 -18.26
CA PRO A 29 -26.73 39.25 -18.65
C PRO A 29 -26.02 40.21 -17.67
N LEU A 30 -24.72 40.45 -17.86
CA LEU A 30 -24.17 41.78 -18.23
C LEU A 30 -22.63 41.76 -18.35
N LYS A 31 -22.18 42.25 -19.52
CA LYS A 31 -20.80 42.41 -19.97
C LYS A 31 -20.07 43.54 -19.22
N LYS A 32 -18.76 43.37 -19.02
CA LYS A 32 -17.77 44.47 -19.06
C LYS A 32 -16.56 44.03 -19.87
N GLU A 33 -16.28 44.79 -20.92
CA GLU A 33 -15.15 44.66 -21.84
C GLU A 33 -13.85 45.20 -21.21
N ALA A 34 -12.73 44.56 -21.55
CA ALA A 34 -11.36 45.08 -21.43
C ALA A 34 -10.52 44.47 -22.59
N PRO A 35 -9.47 45.16 -23.05
CA PRO A 35 -9.10 45.22 -24.47
C PRO A 35 -8.18 44.10 -24.96
N GLU A 36 -8.23 43.93 -26.29
CA GLU A 36 -7.45 43.02 -27.14
C GLU A 36 -5.94 43.21 -27.02
N THR A 37 -5.22 42.09 -26.89
CA THR A 37 -3.79 42.00 -27.22
C THR A 37 -3.51 40.67 -27.91
N ASP A 38 -3.17 40.77 -29.20
CA ASP A 38 -2.54 39.85 -30.15
C ASP A 38 -2.43 38.34 -29.83
N ASP A 39 -3.10 37.58 -30.69
CA ASP A 39 -3.11 36.12 -30.81
C ASP A 39 -1.70 35.54 -31.08
N VAL A 40 -1.23 34.68 -30.18
CA VAL A 40 -0.37 33.55 -30.52
C VAL A 40 -1.14 32.29 -30.14
N VAL A 41 -1.77 31.67 -31.14
CA VAL A 41 -2.48 30.39 -31.02
C VAL A 41 -1.46 29.30 -30.64
N PRO A 42 -1.52 28.69 -29.45
CA PRO A 42 -0.77 27.46 -29.18
C PRO A 42 -1.44 26.30 -29.96
N PRO A 43 -0.67 25.30 -30.43
CA PRO A 43 -1.23 24.21 -31.22
C PRO A 43 -2.25 23.41 -30.38
N ASN A 44 -3.36 23.06 -31.03
CA ASN A 44 -4.45 22.22 -30.54
C ASN A 44 -3.96 21.04 -29.68
N CYS A 45 -4.38 20.99 -28.41
CA CYS A 45 -4.27 19.82 -27.53
C CYS A 45 -5.46 18.85 -27.66
N CYS A 46 -6.20 18.87 -28.77
CA CYS A 46 -7.40 18.03 -28.95
C CYS A 46 -7.10 16.64 -29.54
N ASP A 47 -5.90 16.41 -30.08
CA ASP A 47 -5.52 15.11 -30.66
C ASP A 47 -4.98 14.11 -29.62
N ASP A 48 -4.99 14.46 -28.34
CA ASP A 48 -4.20 13.83 -27.29
C ASP A 48 -5.03 12.98 -26.29
N GLU A 49 -6.35 13.17 -26.20
CA GLU A 49 -7.20 12.43 -25.24
C GLU A 49 -7.61 11.05 -25.77
N GLU A 50 -8.00 10.95 -27.04
CA GLU A 50 -8.46 9.68 -27.64
C GLU A 50 -7.29 8.69 -27.83
N GLU A 51 -6.10 9.19 -28.17
CA GLU A 51 -4.87 8.39 -28.23
C GLU A 51 -4.43 7.94 -26.82
N ARG A 52 -4.60 8.79 -25.80
CA ARG A 52 -4.40 8.42 -24.40
C ARG A 52 -5.41 7.38 -23.93
N GLU A 53 -6.70 7.54 -24.19
CA GLU A 53 -7.72 6.55 -23.79
C GLU A 53 -7.47 5.17 -24.44
N THR A 54 -7.20 5.15 -25.74
CA THR A 54 -6.86 3.91 -26.48
C THR A 54 -5.59 3.24 -25.91
N LYS A 55 -4.62 4.05 -25.47
CA LYS A 55 -3.38 3.58 -24.86
C LYS A 55 -3.55 3.06 -23.44
N TYR A 56 -4.40 3.71 -22.64
CA TYR A 56 -4.80 3.24 -21.31
C TYR A 56 -5.49 1.88 -21.44
N GLN A 57 -6.39 1.70 -22.43
CA GLN A 57 -7.02 0.42 -22.72
C GLN A 57 -6.02 -0.68 -23.11
N ASN A 58 -4.96 -0.37 -23.85
CA ASN A 58 -3.91 -1.34 -24.22
C ASN A 58 -3.03 -1.76 -23.04
N LEU A 59 -2.65 -0.82 -22.15
CA LEU A 59 -1.93 -1.14 -20.91
C LEU A 59 -2.83 -1.90 -19.94
N GLU A 60 -4.11 -1.54 -19.84
CA GLU A 60 -5.12 -2.30 -19.11
C GLU A 60 -5.30 -3.70 -19.70
N GLN A 61 -5.18 -3.93 -21.00
CA GLN A 61 -5.20 -5.29 -21.55
C GLN A 61 -3.92 -6.07 -21.22
N GLN A 62 -2.75 -5.42 -21.25
CA GLN A 62 -1.47 -6.04 -20.93
C GLN A 62 -1.38 -6.50 -19.46
N PHE A 63 -1.94 -5.72 -18.54
CA PHE A 63 -1.93 -6.03 -17.10
C PHE A 63 -3.27 -6.57 -16.57
N GLY A 64 -4.38 -6.33 -17.26
CA GLY A 64 -5.75 -6.71 -16.89
C GLY A 64 -6.25 -8.00 -17.52
N ALA A 65 -5.48 -8.66 -18.41
CA ALA A 65 -5.75 -10.06 -18.76
C ALA A 65 -5.68 -11.01 -17.54
N ILE A 66 -5.22 -10.53 -16.38
CA ILE A 66 -5.19 -11.26 -15.10
C ILE A 66 -6.23 -10.68 -14.09
N ALA A 67 -7.05 -9.68 -14.45
CA ALA A 67 -8.03 -9.08 -13.54
C ALA A 67 -9.40 -8.75 -14.17
N ILE A 68 -10.41 -9.49 -13.67
CA ILE A 68 -11.83 -9.13 -13.49
C ILE A 68 -12.74 -9.14 -14.72
N GLY A 69 -13.51 -10.24 -14.85
CA GLY A 69 -14.80 -10.20 -15.52
C GLY A 69 -15.77 -9.30 -14.74
N SER A 70 -16.30 -8.29 -15.41
CA SER A 70 -17.38 -7.46 -14.88
C SER A 70 -18.63 -8.32 -14.67
N SER A 71 -18.93 -8.65 -13.42
CA SER A 71 -20.29 -9.02 -13.05
C SER A 71 -20.63 -8.33 -11.74
N SER A 72 -21.75 -7.61 -11.78
CA SER A 72 -22.38 -6.90 -10.67
C SER A 72 -22.45 -7.79 -9.43
N SER A 73 -21.72 -7.45 -8.37
CA SER A 73 -21.86 -8.12 -7.08
C SER A 73 -22.18 -7.10 -5.99
N SER A 74 -23.44 -6.67 -5.97
CA SER A 74 -24.03 -6.17 -4.75
C SER A 74 -24.01 -7.31 -3.69
N ASN A 75 -23.52 -6.96 -2.50
CA ASN A 75 -23.80 -7.65 -1.23
C ASN A 75 -22.89 -8.82 -0.76
N TRP A 76 -21.61 -8.86 -1.14
CA TRP A 76 -20.67 -9.87 -0.58
C TRP A 76 -20.41 -9.72 0.93
N ARG A 77 -20.53 -8.49 1.48
CA ARG A 77 -20.32 -8.21 2.92
C ARG A 77 -21.37 -8.83 3.84
N SER A 78 -22.50 -9.31 3.32
CA SER A 78 -23.59 -9.91 4.10
C SER A 78 -23.36 -11.39 4.45
N GLN A 79 -22.35 -12.06 3.88
CA GLN A 79 -22.08 -13.49 4.06
C GLN A 79 -20.82 -13.77 4.90
N MET A 80 -20.69 -13.12 6.06
CA MET A 80 -19.68 -13.54 7.04
C MET A 80 -20.29 -14.49 8.07
N ASN A 81 -20.13 -15.80 7.83
CA ASN A 81 -20.33 -16.84 8.84
C ASN A 81 -18.94 -17.42 9.20
N PRO A 82 -18.48 -17.33 10.46
CA PRO A 82 -17.16 -17.83 10.84
C PRO A 82 -17.29 -19.28 11.29
N THR A 83 -16.94 -20.25 10.44
CA THR A 83 -16.43 -21.57 10.85
C THR A 83 -16.20 -22.52 9.65
N GLY A 84 -14.99 -23.11 9.62
CA GLY A 84 -14.80 -24.49 9.15
C GLY A 84 -14.28 -24.69 7.72
N LEU A 85 -13.00 -25.06 7.60
CA LEU A 85 -12.52 -25.87 6.47
C LEU A 85 -13.29 -27.19 6.44
N SER A 86 -13.65 -27.65 5.25
CA SER A 86 -14.36 -28.90 5.03
C SER A 86 -13.47 -30.12 5.34
N LYS A 87 -14.09 -31.25 5.70
CA LYS A 87 -13.38 -32.53 5.96
C LYS A 87 -12.57 -33.03 4.75
N GLU A 88 -12.96 -32.61 3.54
CA GLU A 88 -12.25 -32.90 2.29
C GLU A 88 -10.88 -32.21 2.26
N GLU A 89 -10.82 -30.93 2.64
CA GLU A 89 -9.60 -30.10 2.62
C GLU A 89 -8.57 -30.56 3.67
N MET A 90 -9.03 -31.05 4.82
CA MET A 90 -8.16 -31.66 5.84
C MET A 90 -7.54 -32.98 5.37
N ASN A 91 -8.23 -33.75 4.52
CA ASN A 91 -7.73 -35.03 4.00
C ASN A 91 -6.68 -34.86 2.88
N ILE A 92 -6.76 -33.78 2.11
CA ILE A 92 -5.74 -33.43 1.11
C ILE A 92 -4.44 -32.99 1.79
N ALA A 93 -4.53 -32.18 2.84
CA ALA A 93 -3.37 -31.75 3.64
C ALA A 93 -2.64 -32.92 4.31
N ARG A 94 -3.37 -33.95 4.79
CA ARG A 94 -2.78 -35.16 5.39
C ARG A 94 -2.09 -36.08 4.39
N ARG A 95 -2.52 -36.11 3.13
CA ARG A 95 -1.90 -36.94 2.07
C ARG A 95 -0.59 -36.36 1.56
N SER A 96 -0.38 -35.05 1.69
CA SER A 96 0.87 -34.40 1.28
C SER A 96 2.00 -34.48 2.32
N ALA A 97 1.68 -34.82 3.58
CA ALA A 97 2.65 -34.95 4.67
C ALA A 97 3.30 -36.36 4.79
N GLY A 98 2.94 -37.31 3.91
CA GLY A 98 3.36 -38.71 3.98
C GLY A 98 4.53 -39.12 3.08
N LYS A 99 5.27 -38.19 2.47
CA LYS A 99 6.43 -38.49 1.61
C LYS A 99 7.62 -37.58 1.91
N THR A 100 8.17 -37.69 3.11
CA THR A 100 9.51 -37.20 3.43
C THR A 100 10.20 -38.23 4.31
N ASP A 101 10.52 -39.38 3.73
CA ASP A 101 11.44 -40.34 4.35
C ASP A 101 12.08 -41.18 3.25
N LEU A 102 13.12 -40.64 2.58
CA LEU A 102 14.03 -41.41 1.68
C LEU A 102 15.28 -40.64 1.22
N LEU A 103 15.76 -39.63 1.96
CA LEU A 103 16.99 -38.89 1.60
C LEU A 103 17.97 -38.69 2.78
N GLN A 104 17.97 -39.62 3.74
CA GLN A 104 18.84 -39.55 4.93
C GLN A 104 19.90 -40.65 5.05
N LYS A 105 20.35 -41.25 3.93
CA LYS A 105 21.47 -42.21 3.94
C LYS A 105 22.37 -42.10 2.71
N SER A 106 23.24 -41.08 2.65
CA SER A 106 24.47 -41.17 1.84
C SER A 106 25.63 -40.23 2.21
N THR A 107 25.63 -39.57 3.37
CA THR A 107 26.76 -38.73 3.80
C THR A 107 27.47 -39.29 5.03
N ARG A 108 28.13 -40.45 4.84
CA ARG A 108 29.25 -40.88 5.67
C ARG A 108 30.28 -41.60 4.81
N ARG A 109 31.35 -40.88 4.44
CA ARG A 109 32.76 -41.30 4.35
C ARG A 109 33.48 -40.54 3.22
N LEU A 110 34.77 -40.28 3.48
CA LEU A 110 35.81 -39.69 2.62
C LEU A 110 35.73 -38.16 2.58
N GLY A 111 36.70 -37.40 3.10
CA GLY A 111 38.15 -37.60 3.03
C GLY A 111 38.69 -36.65 1.95
N GLY A 112 39.53 -35.71 2.34
CA GLY A 112 39.82 -34.47 1.62
C GLY A 112 40.14 -34.55 0.12
N SER A 113 39.73 -33.53 -0.62
CA SER A 113 40.52 -32.96 -1.70
C SER A 113 40.06 -31.53 -1.96
N LYS A 114 41.02 -30.62 -2.12
CA LYS A 114 40.82 -29.24 -2.56
C LYS A 114 40.21 -29.28 -3.96
N ASN A 115 39.02 -28.70 -4.13
CA ASN A 115 38.56 -28.26 -5.45
C ASN A 115 38.12 -26.81 -5.35
N GLN A 116 38.95 -25.95 -5.95
CA GLN A 116 38.54 -24.65 -6.46
C GLN A 116 37.46 -24.91 -7.51
N ASN A 117 36.24 -24.46 -7.27
CA ASN A 117 35.23 -24.32 -8.31
C ASN A 117 34.48 -23.02 -8.05
N ASN A 118 34.79 -22.04 -8.90
CA ASN A 118 34.01 -20.87 -9.31
C ASN A 118 32.72 -20.61 -8.52
N GLU A 119 32.81 -19.73 -7.52
CA GLU A 119 31.72 -18.82 -7.20
C GLU A 119 31.53 -17.91 -8.41
N GLN A 120 30.50 -18.17 -9.23
CA GLN A 120 30.02 -17.18 -10.18
C GLN A 120 29.33 -16.08 -9.38
N ASP A 121 30.04 -14.98 -9.23
CA ASP A 121 29.55 -13.71 -8.72
C ASP A 121 28.53 -13.16 -9.73
N VAL A 122 27.26 -13.43 -9.46
CA VAL A 122 26.04 -12.98 -10.16
C VAL A 122 25.66 -11.70 -9.39
N THR A 123 25.77 -10.46 -9.87
CA THR A 123 25.40 -9.90 -11.18
C THR A 123 25.86 -8.43 -11.30
N SER A 124 26.08 -7.95 -12.52
CA SER A 124 25.91 -6.54 -12.84
C SER A 124 24.43 -6.13 -12.70
N SER A 125 24.08 -4.88 -12.39
CA SER A 125 22.68 -4.47 -12.21
C SER A 125 21.76 -4.81 -13.40
N GLY A 126 22.30 -5.04 -14.60
CA GLY A 126 21.52 -5.47 -15.78
C GLY A 126 20.93 -6.87 -15.65
N ASP A 127 21.71 -7.83 -15.15
CA ASP A 127 21.35 -9.25 -15.18
C ASP A 127 20.18 -9.58 -14.23
N ILE A 128 20.11 -8.92 -13.07
CA ILE A 128 19.03 -9.13 -12.10
C ILE A 128 17.69 -8.53 -12.55
N ILE A 129 17.71 -7.39 -13.25
CA ILE A 129 16.49 -6.80 -13.81
C ILE A 129 15.94 -7.69 -14.92
N ASP A 130 16.82 -8.20 -15.79
CA ASP A 130 16.39 -9.11 -16.85
C ASP A 130 15.82 -10.42 -16.27
N TYR A 131 16.36 -10.92 -15.15
CA TYR A 131 15.76 -12.02 -14.40
C TYR A 131 14.35 -11.67 -13.89
N PHE A 132 14.15 -10.51 -13.26
CA PHE A 132 12.83 -10.07 -12.80
C PHE A 132 11.80 -9.95 -13.92
N LEU A 133 12.23 -9.47 -15.09
CA LEU A 133 11.36 -9.34 -16.28
C LEU A 133 10.91 -10.70 -16.85
N GLN A 134 11.60 -11.79 -16.53
CA GLN A 134 11.23 -13.15 -16.95
C GLN A 134 10.26 -13.85 -15.98
N LEU A 135 10.08 -13.34 -14.76
CA LEU A 135 9.19 -13.92 -13.77
C LEU A 135 7.72 -13.73 -14.18
N ASN A 136 6.90 -14.76 -13.96
CA ASN A 136 5.49 -14.81 -14.32
C ASN A 136 4.54 -15.02 -13.13
N VAL A 137 5.06 -14.98 -11.90
CA VAL A 137 4.27 -15.15 -10.68
C VAL A 137 3.81 -13.76 -10.19
N PRO A 138 2.50 -13.51 -10.09
CA PRO A 138 2.01 -12.18 -9.76
C PRO A 138 2.43 -11.75 -8.34
N TYR A 139 2.70 -10.46 -8.18
CA TYR A 139 2.97 -9.85 -6.88
C TYR A 139 2.27 -8.50 -6.72
N ILE A 140 2.01 -8.14 -5.47
CA ILE A 140 1.35 -6.89 -5.09
C ILE A 140 2.32 -6.07 -4.25
N ASP A 141 2.44 -4.79 -4.56
CA ASP A 141 2.99 -3.82 -3.63
C ASP A 141 1.92 -3.44 -2.61
N SER A 142 2.02 -3.96 -1.38
CA SER A 142 0.98 -3.79 -0.37
C SER A 142 1.01 -2.44 0.35
N HIS A 143 2.00 -1.59 0.08
CA HIS A 143 2.10 -0.26 0.68
C HIS A 143 2.96 0.69 -0.14
N CYS A 144 2.32 1.71 -0.72
CA CYS A 144 2.99 2.73 -1.55
C CYS A 144 2.35 4.11 -1.35
N HIS A 145 3.14 5.15 -1.15
CA HIS A 145 2.68 6.55 -1.04
C HIS A 145 2.69 7.24 -2.39
N THR A 146 1.69 6.93 -3.23
CA THR A 146 1.59 7.51 -4.58
C THR A 146 1.40 9.03 -4.55
N ASP A 147 0.82 9.58 -3.48
CA ASP A 147 0.73 11.02 -3.20
C ASP A 147 2.12 11.67 -3.05
N TYR A 148 3.03 11.05 -2.29
CA TYR A 148 4.40 11.54 -2.17
C TYR A 148 5.22 11.31 -3.42
N MET A 149 4.94 10.26 -4.17
CA MET A 149 5.57 10.04 -5.48
C MET A 149 5.19 11.14 -6.46
N TYR A 150 3.90 11.51 -6.52
CA TYR A 150 3.42 12.61 -7.33
C TYR A 150 4.19 13.90 -7.04
N THR A 151 4.28 14.31 -5.77
CA THR A 151 5.04 15.53 -5.43
C THR A 151 6.54 15.41 -5.65
N SER A 152 7.11 14.23 -5.48
CA SER A 152 8.54 13.98 -5.68
C SER A 152 8.95 14.01 -7.15
N LEU A 153 8.05 13.59 -8.04
CA LEU A 153 8.27 13.54 -9.49
C LEU A 153 7.81 14.85 -10.17
N ALA A 154 6.66 15.40 -9.80
CA ALA A 154 6.10 16.65 -10.35
C ALA A 154 6.90 17.90 -9.98
N ARG A 155 7.72 17.87 -8.91
CA ARG A 155 8.65 18.96 -8.59
C ARG A 155 9.71 19.23 -9.67
N ARG A 156 9.77 18.43 -10.74
CA ARG A 156 10.60 18.66 -11.92
C ARG A 156 9.82 19.35 -13.05
N LYS A 157 9.58 20.66 -12.91
CA LYS A 157 9.34 21.63 -14.01
C LYS A 157 8.16 21.42 -14.98
N THR A 158 7.31 20.42 -14.83
CA THR A 158 6.16 20.20 -15.71
C THR A 158 4.87 20.23 -14.92
N ASN A 159 3.85 20.94 -15.42
CA ASN A 159 2.45 20.82 -14.97
C ASN A 159 1.87 19.45 -15.34
N SER A 160 2.63 18.37 -15.18
CA SER A 160 2.23 17.04 -15.61
C SER A 160 1.60 16.30 -14.43
N ASN A 161 0.31 16.00 -14.58
CA ASN A 161 -0.48 15.14 -13.69
C ASN A 161 -0.07 13.66 -13.86
N GLU A 162 1.23 13.37 -13.77
CA GLU A 162 1.78 12.04 -14.03
C GLU A 162 1.33 11.02 -12.99
N GLY A 163 0.73 9.94 -13.47
CA GLY A 163 0.24 8.83 -12.69
C GLY A 163 1.02 7.54 -12.90
N LEU A 164 0.48 6.45 -12.35
CA LEU A 164 1.08 5.12 -12.42
C LEU A 164 1.31 4.65 -13.87
N LEU A 165 0.34 4.88 -14.75
CA LEU A 165 0.42 4.45 -16.14
C LEU A 165 1.49 5.22 -16.92
N ASP A 166 1.67 6.51 -16.62
CA ASP A 166 2.78 7.30 -17.17
C ASP A 166 4.13 6.75 -16.67
N TRP A 167 4.23 6.34 -15.41
CA TRP A 167 5.47 5.75 -14.89
C TRP A 167 5.78 4.39 -15.50
N ILE A 168 4.76 3.56 -15.76
CA ILE A 168 4.92 2.27 -16.44
C ILE A 168 5.44 2.49 -17.86
N GLU A 169 4.90 3.45 -18.59
CA GLU A 169 5.37 3.78 -19.93
C GLU A 169 6.80 4.32 -19.93
N LYS A 170 7.13 5.24 -19.02
CA LYS A 170 8.45 5.88 -18.96
C LYS A 170 9.54 4.92 -18.45
N TYR A 171 9.18 4.00 -17.57
CA TYR A 171 10.11 3.10 -16.90
C TYR A 171 9.65 1.64 -16.97
N PRO A 172 9.46 1.06 -18.17
CA PRO A 172 8.86 -0.26 -18.31
C PRO A 172 9.70 -1.37 -17.65
N ARG A 173 11.02 -1.17 -17.55
CA ARG A 173 11.94 -2.08 -16.85
C ARG A 173 11.78 -2.07 -15.32
N ALA A 174 11.10 -1.07 -14.76
CA ALA A 174 10.73 -1.02 -13.35
C ALA A 174 9.43 -1.76 -13.04
N PHE A 175 8.69 -2.22 -14.07
CA PHE A 175 7.41 -2.89 -13.95
C PHE A 175 7.42 -4.21 -14.73
N PRO A 176 7.93 -5.30 -14.12
CA PRO A 176 7.77 -6.65 -14.64
C PRO A 176 6.32 -6.96 -15.01
N LYS A 177 6.10 -7.82 -16.02
CA LYS A 177 4.76 -8.24 -16.45
C LYS A 177 3.95 -8.90 -15.33
N CYS A 178 4.63 -9.47 -14.33
CA CYS A 178 4.02 -10.05 -13.15
C CYS A 178 3.67 -9.05 -12.04
N PHE A 179 3.91 -7.74 -12.23
CA PHE A 179 3.37 -6.72 -11.34
C PHE A 179 1.84 -6.70 -11.46
N PHE A 180 1.16 -7.08 -10.38
CA PHE A 180 -0.30 -7.20 -10.38
C PHE A 180 -0.99 -5.88 -10.02
N GLY A 181 -0.34 -5.05 -9.21
CA GLY A 181 -0.89 -3.78 -8.75
C GLY A 181 -0.36 -3.39 -7.37
N LEU A 182 -0.93 -2.31 -6.84
CA LEU A 182 -0.55 -1.75 -5.56
C LEU A 182 -1.75 -1.44 -4.66
N ILE A 183 -1.46 -1.27 -3.36
CA ILE A 183 -2.34 -0.62 -2.40
C ILE A 183 -1.73 0.75 -2.06
N ALA A 184 -2.46 1.82 -2.39
CA ALA A 184 -2.02 3.19 -2.17
C ALA A 184 -2.34 3.66 -0.75
N ASN A 185 -1.40 4.34 -0.10
CA ASN A 185 -1.51 4.75 1.29
C ASN A 185 -1.56 6.27 1.44
N PHE A 186 -2.69 6.78 1.95
CA PHE A 186 -2.96 8.19 2.14
C PHE A 186 -2.97 8.56 3.62
N ILE A 187 -1.97 9.33 4.03
CA ILE A 187 -1.63 9.47 5.46
C ILE A 187 -1.66 10.89 6.00
N LYS A 188 -1.82 11.90 5.13
CA LYS A 188 -1.79 13.30 5.51
C LYS A 188 -3.21 13.88 5.52
N PRO A 189 -3.72 14.33 6.68
CA PRO A 189 -5.07 14.89 6.79
C PRO A 189 -5.38 16.04 5.82
N ASP A 190 -4.39 16.91 5.57
CA ASP A 190 -4.56 18.09 4.70
C ASP A 190 -4.70 17.73 3.21
N LEU A 191 -4.57 16.46 2.82
CA LEU A 191 -4.89 16.00 1.47
C LEU A 191 -6.39 16.12 1.17
N PHE A 192 -7.23 16.05 2.21
CA PHE A 192 -8.68 15.83 2.07
C PHE A 192 -9.51 16.90 2.75
N VAL A 193 -8.87 17.80 3.49
CA VAL A 193 -9.54 18.89 4.17
C VAL A 193 -9.17 20.17 3.47
N ASP A 194 -10.12 20.71 2.73
CA ASP A 194 -10.01 22.05 2.23
C ASP A 194 -10.27 23.06 3.35
N VAL A 195 -9.22 23.52 4.02
CA VAL A 195 -9.37 24.51 5.09
C VAL A 195 -9.63 25.92 4.52
N LYS A 196 -9.38 26.18 3.21
CA LYS A 196 -9.42 27.54 2.59
C LYS A 196 -9.55 27.62 1.03
N GLY A 197 -10.20 26.71 0.32
CA GLY A 197 -10.09 26.58 -1.15
C GLY A 197 -8.79 25.96 -1.69
N ASN A 198 -7.88 25.51 -0.81
CA ASN A 198 -6.49 25.20 -1.13
C ASN A 198 -6.08 23.82 -0.58
N SER A 199 -6.82 22.75 -0.89
CA SER A 199 -6.24 21.41 -0.73
C SER A 199 -4.87 21.42 -1.42
N SER A 200 -3.82 21.01 -0.69
CA SER A 200 -2.48 20.95 -1.28
C SER A 200 -2.35 19.91 -2.38
N TYR A 201 -3.41 19.12 -2.62
CA TYR A 201 -3.47 18.02 -3.55
C TYR A 201 -4.78 17.98 -4.33
N ASP A 202 -4.67 17.48 -5.55
CA ASP A 202 -5.73 17.32 -6.52
C ASP A 202 -6.53 16.03 -6.23
N VAL A 203 -7.73 16.18 -5.68
CA VAL A 203 -8.64 15.05 -5.40
C VAL A 203 -9.13 14.42 -6.70
N GLU A 204 -9.30 15.21 -7.76
CA GLU A 204 -9.70 14.70 -9.08
C GLU A 204 -8.61 13.81 -9.65
N TRP A 205 -7.34 14.17 -9.45
CA TRP A 205 -6.21 13.29 -9.78
C TRP A 205 -6.26 11.96 -9.01
N ILE A 206 -6.55 11.97 -7.70
CA ILE A 206 -6.68 10.73 -6.92
C ILE A 206 -7.80 9.86 -7.50
N VAL A 207 -8.98 10.43 -7.73
CA VAL A 207 -10.13 9.69 -8.29
C VAL A 207 -9.79 9.12 -9.67
N LYS A 208 -9.09 9.89 -10.51
CA LYS A 208 -8.63 9.44 -11.83
C LYS A 208 -7.63 8.28 -11.72
N GLU A 209 -6.65 8.36 -10.84
CA GLU A 209 -5.68 7.28 -10.61
C GLU A 209 -6.37 6.01 -10.11
N LEU A 210 -7.31 6.16 -9.18
CA LEU A 210 -8.08 5.05 -8.63
C LEU A 210 -8.96 4.36 -9.69
N ALA A 211 -9.25 4.98 -10.84
CA ALA A 211 -9.94 4.30 -11.93
C ALA A 211 -9.11 3.15 -12.54
N SER A 212 -7.78 3.24 -12.49
CA SER A 212 -6.90 2.19 -13.03
C SER A 212 -7.07 0.87 -12.26
N PRO A 213 -7.11 -0.29 -12.94
CA PRO A 213 -7.21 -1.61 -12.30
C PRO A 213 -5.96 -1.97 -11.50
N LEU A 214 -4.82 -1.31 -11.75
CA LEU A 214 -3.57 -1.53 -11.01
C LEU A 214 -3.61 -0.95 -9.60
N TYR A 215 -4.50 0.02 -9.33
CA TYR A 215 -4.83 0.41 -7.96
C TYR A 215 -5.85 -0.58 -7.40
N LEU A 216 -5.34 -1.58 -6.67
CA LEU A 216 -6.15 -2.64 -6.08
C LEU A 216 -7.00 -2.12 -4.92
N GLY A 217 -6.49 -1.07 -4.26
CA GLY A 217 -7.25 -0.24 -3.35
C GLY A 217 -6.37 0.67 -2.52
N THR A 218 -6.93 1.15 -1.43
CA THR A 218 -6.37 2.28 -0.70
C THR A 218 -6.44 2.09 0.81
N THR A 219 -5.54 2.76 1.51
CA THR A 219 -5.57 2.88 2.96
C THR A 219 -5.59 4.35 3.34
N TRP A 220 -6.40 4.68 4.34
CA TRP A 220 -6.63 6.05 4.76
C TRP A 220 -6.35 6.21 6.25
N GLY A 221 -5.50 7.18 6.60
CA GLY A 221 -5.07 7.40 7.97
C GLY A 221 -4.49 8.77 8.24
N CYS A 222 -3.98 8.92 9.46
CA CYS A 222 -3.13 10.02 9.88
C CYS A 222 -1.85 9.43 10.44
N HIS A 223 -0.76 9.57 9.70
CA HIS A 223 0.57 9.15 10.17
C HIS A 223 0.91 9.86 11.48
N PRO A 224 1.68 9.23 12.39
CA PRO A 224 2.07 9.86 13.66
C PRO A 224 2.74 11.24 13.52
N HIS A 225 3.45 11.49 12.41
CA HIS A 225 4.02 12.81 12.10
C HIS A 225 2.97 13.93 11.98
N PHE A 226 1.74 13.61 11.59
CA PHE A 226 0.65 14.58 11.46
C PHE A 226 -0.29 14.60 12.68
N ALA A 227 -0.04 13.76 13.69
CA ALA A 227 -0.87 13.66 14.89
C ALA A 227 -1.01 15.01 15.61
N GLN A 228 0.01 15.87 15.63
CA GLN A 228 -0.07 17.21 16.22
C GLN A 228 -1.16 18.10 15.62
N HIS A 229 -1.61 17.83 14.39
CA HIS A 229 -2.71 18.57 13.78
C HIS A 229 -4.08 18.19 14.36
N TRP A 230 -4.14 17.16 15.22
CA TRP A 230 -5.34 16.59 15.85
C TRP A 230 -6.39 17.59 16.32
N GLY A 231 -5.99 18.68 16.98
CA GLY A 231 -6.92 19.70 17.46
C GLY A 231 -7.71 20.41 16.35
N ARG A 232 -7.20 20.41 15.12
CA ARG A 232 -7.84 20.97 13.91
C ARG A 232 -8.56 19.92 13.05
N MET A 233 -8.54 18.65 13.47
CA MET A 233 -8.99 17.49 12.67
C MET A 233 -10.49 17.19 12.76
N GLY A 234 -11.32 18.05 13.36
CA GLY A 234 -12.77 17.80 13.43
C GLY A 234 -13.40 17.51 12.06
N VAL A 235 -12.99 18.27 11.04
CA VAL A 235 -13.40 18.02 9.65
C VAL A 235 -12.78 16.74 9.10
N PHE A 236 -11.49 16.49 9.34
CA PHE A 236 -10.82 15.27 8.88
C PHE A 236 -11.52 13.99 9.37
N TRP A 237 -11.93 13.88 10.63
CA TRP A 237 -12.61 12.68 11.12
C TRP A 237 -13.94 12.46 10.41
N THR A 238 -14.66 13.54 10.10
CA THR A 238 -15.91 13.47 9.34
C THR A 238 -15.65 13.03 7.91
N THR A 239 -14.62 13.60 7.26
CA THR A 239 -14.18 13.21 5.90
C THR A 239 -13.70 11.76 5.86
N MET A 240 -12.96 11.31 6.87
CA MET A 240 -12.51 9.94 6.99
C MET A 240 -13.69 8.99 7.13
N GLU A 241 -14.66 9.28 8.00
CA GLU A 241 -15.87 8.47 8.10
C GLU A 241 -16.67 8.44 6.79
N TYR A 242 -16.73 9.55 6.05
CA TYR A 242 -17.34 9.60 4.72
C TYR A 242 -16.63 8.67 3.73
N ILE A 243 -15.31 8.81 3.59
CA ILE A 243 -14.48 7.96 2.70
C ILE A 243 -14.62 6.48 3.06
N LEU A 244 -14.54 6.15 4.35
CA LEU A 244 -14.67 4.76 4.82
C LEU A 244 -16.10 4.20 4.61
N SER A 245 -17.13 5.06 4.60
CA SER A 245 -18.51 4.66 4.31
C SER A 245 -18.76 4.40 2.82
N ASP A 246 -18.02 5.08 1.94
CA ASP A 246 -18.05 4.91 0.48
C ASP A 246 -16.82 4.13 -0.01
N ALA A 247 -16.62 2.95 0.58
CA ALA A 247 -15.43 2.14 0.35
C ALA A 247 -15.26 1.68 -1.11
N GLU A 248 -16.32 1.72 -1.93
CA GLU A 248 -16.25 1.32 -3.34
C GLU A 248 -15.64 2.44 -4.19
N GLU A 249 -16.17 3.67 -4.09
CA GLU A 249 -15.67 4.84 -4.82
C GLU A 249 -14.19 5.09 -4.51
N TRP A 250 -13.81 4.99 -3.23
CA TRP A 250 -12.45 5.25 -2.78
C TRP A 250 -11.56 3.99 -2.76
N LYS A 251 -12.07 2.83 -3.19
CA LYS A 251 -11.41 1.51 -3.13
C LYS A 251 -10.78 1.20 -1.77
N VAL A 252 -11.46 1.53 -0.67
CA VAL A 252 -10.93 1.43 0.71
C VAL A 252 -10.74 -0.04 1.10
N LEU A 253 -9.50 -0.38 1.46
CA LEU A 253 -9.13 -1.72 1.93
C LEU A 253 -8.70 -1.76 3.38
N ALA A 254 -8.24 -0.65 3.98
CA ALA A 254 -7.83 -0.61 5.39
C ALA A 254 -7.88 0.81 5.98
N VAL A 255 -7.86 0.87 7.31
CA VAL A 255 -7.61 2.10 8.06
C VAL A 255 -6.12 2.19 8.39
N GLY A 256 -5.55 3.37 8.26
CA GLY A 256 -4.13 3.64 8.40
C GLY A 256 -3.51 4.13 7.09
N GLU A 257 -2.27 4.56 7.06
CA GLU A 257 -1.28 4.36 8.12
C GLU A 257 -1.54 5.19 9.39
N CYS A 258 -1.35 4.54 10.55
CA CYS A 258 -1.50 5.12 11.87
C CYS A 258 -0.56 4.41 12.85
N GLY A 259 -0.39 4.91 14.07
CA GLY A 259 0.39 4.21 15.12
C GLY A 259 1.28 5.16 15.92
N ILE A 260 2.54 4.79 16.15
CA ILE A 260 3.45 5.52 17.05
C ILE A 260 4.86 5.61 16.46
N ASP A 261 5.40 6.81 16.29
CA ASP A 261 6.80 7.05 15.94
C ASP A 261 7.51 7.84 17.06
N LEU A 262 8.52 7.23 17.68
CA LEU A 262 9.35 7.83 18.72
C LEU A 262 10.79 8.12 18.24
N HIS A 263 11.06 8.04 16.93
CA HIS A 263 12.38 8.30 16.37
C HIS A 263 12.57 9.74 15.89
N ARG A 264 11.66 10.23 15.04
CA ARG A 264 11.77 11.57 14.40
C ARG A 264 10.44 12.31 14.34
N CYS A 265 9.55 12.03 15.30
CA CYS A 265 8.22 12.61 15.31
C CYS A 265 8.15 13.85 16.20
N GLU A 266 7.60 14.94 15.66
CA GLU A 266 7.33 16.19 16.40
C GLU A 266 6.07 16.09 17.28
N SER A 267 5.16 15.17 16.94
CA SER A 267 3.93 14.98 17.71
C SER A 267 4.22 14.31 19.05
N GLU A 268 3.71 14.88 20.13
CA GLU A 268 3.82 14.29 21.47
C GLU A 268 3.17 12.90 21.53
N LEU A 269 3.77 11.98 22.29
CA LEU A 269 3.31 10.58 22.35
C LEU A 269 1.83 10.46 22.73
N GLU A 270 1.35 11.22 23.71
CA GLU A 270 -0.06 11.15 24.12
C GLU A 270 -1.01 11.60 22.99
N VAL A 271 -0.59 12.55 22.15
CA VAL A 271 -1.36 12.95 20.96
C VAL A 271 -1.34 11.82 19.91
N GLN A 272 -0.20 11.18 19.70
CA GLN A 272 -0.10 10.02 18.79
C GLN A 272 -1.01 8.88 19.27
N LYS A 273 -1.05 8.60 20.58
CA LYS A 273 -1.88 7.58 21.20
C LYS A 273 -3.37 7.88 21.03
N ASP A 274 -3.79 9.11 21.30
CA ASP A 274 -5.18 9.54 21.08
C ASP A 274 -5.59 9.35 19.60
N VAL A 275 -4.71 9.72 18.68
CA VAL A 275 -4.92 9.55 17.23
C VAL A 275 -5.03 8.08 16.85
N PHE A 276 -4.11 7.26 17.35
CA PHE A 276 -4.10 5.84 17.08
C PHE A 276 -5.35 5.14 17.65
N GLU A 277 -5.77 5.48 18.87
CA GLU A 277 -7.01 4.94 19.47
C GLU A 277 -8.25 5.20 18.62
N LYS A 278 -8.37 6.37 17.96
CA LYS A 278 -9.49 6.65 17.04
C LYS A 278 -9.40 5.84 15.75
N HIS A 279 -8.21 5.64 15.17
CA HIS A 279 -8.06 4.77 13.99
C HIS A 279 -8.46 3.34 14.30
N VAL A 280 -8.02 2.82 15.46
CA VAL A 280 -8.42 1.49 15.92
C VAL A 280 -9.94 1.41 16.04
N ALA A 281 -10.60 2.43 16.61
CA ALA A 281 -12.06 2.48 16.69
C ALA A 281 -12.74 2.50 15.31
N LEU A 282 -12.20 3.23 14.34
CA LEU A 282 -12.71 3.25 12.96
C LEU A 282 -12.53 1.90 12.27
N ALA A 283 -11.38 1.25 12.42
CA ALA A 283 -11.12 -0.07 11.88
C ALA A 283 -12.17 -1.09 12.38
N PHE A 284 -12.52 -1.04 13.66
CA PHE A 284 -13.61 -1.85 14.21
C PHE A 284 -14.99 -1.46 13.66
N LYS A 285 -15.31 -0.16 13.64
CA LYS A 285 -16.61 0.37 13.15
C LYS A 285 -16.89 -0.09 11.71
N PHE A 286 -15.88 -0.02 10.85
CA PHE A 286 -15.98 -0.35 9.42
C PHE A 286 -15.54 -1.78 9.07
N LYS A 287 -15.11 -2.58 10.07
CA LYS A 287 -14.59 -3.96 9.90
C LYS A 287 -13.44 -4.04 8.89
N LEU A 288 -12.55 -3.06 8.94
CA LEU A 288 -11.40 -2.95 8.06
C LEU A 288 -10.11 -3.40 8.78
N PRO A 289 -9.14 -3.98 8.05
CA PRO A 289 -7.78 -4.14 8.54
C PRO A 289 -7.16 -2.82 9.01
N LEU A 290 -6.12 -2.93 9.84
CA LEU A 290 -5.36 -1.78 10.31
C LEU A 290 -3.92 -1.82 9.77
N VAL A 291 -3.46 -0.73 9.16
CA VAL A 291 -2.06 -0.51 8.76
C VAL A 291 -1.35 0.29 9.83
N ILE A 292 -0.35 -0.32 10.45
CA ILE A 292 0.35 0.21 11.63
C ILE A 292 1.79 0.57 11.30
N HIS A 293 2.09 1.86 11.40
CA HIS A 293 3.43 2.38 11.61
C HIS A 293 3.80 2.30 13.07
N CYS A 294 4.95 1.73 13.36
CA CYS A 294 5.52 1.81 14.69
C CYS A 294 7.03 1.91 14.62
N ARG A 295 7.61 2.79 15.43
CA ARG A 295 9.06 3.02 15.41
C ARG A 295 9.56 3.43 16.79
N ASN A 296 10.41 2.60 17.38
CA ASN A 296 10.87 2.77 18.76
C ASN A 296 11.73 4.02 19.02
N GLY A 297 12.57 4.41 18.07
CA GLY A 297 13.55 5.47 18.28
C GLY A 297 14.50 5.21 19.45
N SER A 298 15.21 6.24 19.92
CA SER A 298 16.17 6.11 21.02
C SER A 298 15.51 5.97 22.40
N LYS A 299 14.23 6.33 22.52
CA LYS A 299 13.46 6.32 23.77
C LYS A 299 12.63 5.04 23.97
N GLY A 300 12.70 4.10 23.01
CA GLY A 300 12.23 2.71 23.06
C GLY A 300 11.00 2.44 23.92
N ARG A 301 9.81 2.41 23.30
CA ARG A 301 8.57 1.80 23.84
C ARG A 301 7.38 1.84 22.87
N ALA A 302 7.61 2.15 21.60
CA ALA A 302 6.52 2.36 20.64
C ALA A 302 5.73 1.06 20.42
N GLU A 303 6.44 -0.08 20.42
CA GLU A 303 5.84 -1.41 20.24
C GLU A 303 4.89 -1.75 21.40
N GLU A 304 5.32 -1.51 22.64
CA GLU A 304 4.51 -1.73 23.84
C GLU A 304 3.27 -0.82 23.87
N GLU A 305 3.43 0.46 23.55
CA GLU A 305 2.31 1.42 23.54
C GLU A 305 1.28 1.04 22.45
N CYS A 306 1.74 0.63 21.26
CA CYS A 306 0.84 0.16 20.21
C CYS A 306 0.05 -1.07 20.66
N LEU A 307 0.74 -2.07 21.21
CA LEU A 307 0.12 -3.32 21.65
C LEU A 307 -0.83 -3.13 22.83
N GLN A 308 -0.53 -2.21 23.75
CA GLN A 308 -1.43 -1.87 24.86
C GLN A 308 -2.75 -1.27 24.35
N ILE A 309 -2.68 -0.35 23.39
CA ILE A 309 -3.87 0.26 22.75
C ILE A 309 -4.71 -0.82 22.03
N LEU A 310 -4.04 -1.66 21.23
CA LEU A 310 -4.71 -2.75 20.51
C LEU A 310 -5.39 -3.72 21.48
N LYS A 311 -4.69 -4.17 22.52
CA LYS A 311 -5.21 -5.10 23.53
C LYS A 311 -6.47 -4.56 24.20
N LYS A 312 -6.44 -3.30 24.67
CA LYS A 312 -7.58 -2.64 25.32
C LYS A 312 -8.82 -2.60 24.42
N LYS A 313 -8.66 -2.43 23.10
CA LYS A 313 -9.77 -2.36 22.16
C LYS A 313 -10.24 -3.75 21.70
N MET A 314 -9.31 -4.69 21.47
CA MET A 314 -9.61 -6.08 21.09
C MET A 314 -10.35 -6.85 22.21
N ASP A 315 -10.06 -6.55 23.47
CA ASP A 315 -10.78 -7.12 24.62
C ASP A 315 -12.25 -6.63 24.68
N VAL A 316 -12.54 -5.45 24.12
CA VAL A 316 -13.87 -4.82 24.15
C VAL A 316 -14.70 -5.15 22.91
N ASN A 317 -14.08 -5.19 21.73
CA ASN A 317 -14.74 -5.43 20.45
C ASN A 317 -13.90 -6.37 19.59
N HIS A 318 -14.48 -7.54 19.32
CA HIS A 318 -14.03 -8.55 18.36
C HIS A 318 -12.64 -9.20 18.55
N LYS A 319 -12.65 -10.53 18.58
CA LYS A 319 -11.48 -11.35 18.23
C LYS A 319 -11.31 -11.31 16.71
N PHE A 320 -10.06 -11.14 16.26
CA PHE A 320 -9.58 -11.18 14.86
C PHE A 320 -9.66 -9.87 14.04
N LEU A 321 -9.00 -8.81 14.54
CA LEU A 321 -8.58 -7.66 13.72
C LEU A 321 -7.34 -8.05 12.90
N LYS A 322 -7.42 -7.92 11.57
CA LYS A 322 -6.26 -8.12 10.68
C LYS A 322 -5.34 -6.91 10.77
N ILE A 323 -4.05 -7.16 10.96
CA ILE A 323 -3.06 -6.09 11.13
C ILE A 323 -1.99 -6.23 10.06
N HIS A 324 -1.74 -5.16 9.33
CA HIS A 324 -0.54 -4.97 8.55
C HIS A 324 0.44 -4.13 9.37
N ARG A 325 1.45 -4.77 9.96
CA ARG A 325 2.58 -4.09 10.60
C ARG A 325 3.58 -3.70 9.51
N HIS A 326 3.38 -2.49 8.99
CA HIS A 326 4.11 -1.93 7.86
C HIS A 326 5.59 -1.69 8.17
N CYS A 327 6.46 -1.87 7.16
CA CYS A 327 7.89 -1.56 7.19
C CYS A 327 8.58 -2.07 8.46
N PHE A 328 8.48 -3.38 8.69
CA PHE A 328 9.00 -3.99 9.90
C PHE A 328 10.53 -4.03 9.89
N THR A 329 11.16 -3.32 10.83
CA THR A 329 12.64 -3.22 10.95
C THR A 329 13.18 -3.62 12.33
N GLU A 330 12.38 -4.28 13.15
CA GLU A 330 12.75 -4.71 14.50
C GLU A 330 13.31 -6.15 14.51
N ASN A 331 13.72 -6.63 15.68
CA ASN A 331 14.28 -7.97 15.85
C ASN A 331 13.21 -9.07 16.00
N TRP A 332 13.67 -10.32 16.14
CA TRP A 332 12.78 -11.47 16.26
C TRP A 332 11.95 -11.44 17.56
N GLU A 333 12.50 -10.94 18.65
CA GLU A 333 11.82 -10.81 19.94
C GLU A 333 10.57 -9.92 19.83
N VAL A 334 10.69 -8.79 19.12
CA VAL A 334 9.55 -7.91 18.83
C VAL A 334 8.55 -8.62 17.91
N ALA A 335 9.00 -9.29 16.84
CA ALA A 335 8.08 -10.04 15.96
C ALA A 335 7.29 -11.13 16.72
N GLN A 336 7.94 -11.86 17.62
CA GLN A 336 7.28 -12.85 18.48
C GLN A 336 6.24 -12.22 19.40
N MET A 337 6.55 -11.05 19.95
CA MET A 337 5.61 -10.31 20.79
C MET A 337 4.34 -9.95 20.02
N TRP A 338 4.47 -9.45 18.78
CA TRP A 338 3.35 -9.17 17.89
C TRP A 338 2.57 -10.44 17.54
N LEU A 339 3.24 -11.51 17.11
CA LEU A 339 2.59 -12.78 16.75
C LEU A 339 1.79 -13.37 17.93
N LYS A 340 2.27 -13.19 19.16
CA LYS A 340 1.59 -13.67 20.37
C LYS A 340 0.35 -12.85 20.72
N GLN A 341 0.42 -11.52 20.57
CA GLN A 341 -0.65 -10.61 21.00
C GLN A 341 -1.66 -10.31 19.88
N CYS A 342 -1.27 -10.47 18.63
CA CYS A 342 -2.06 -10.15 17.44
C CYS A 342 -2.01 -11.35 16.47
N PRO A 343 -2.90 -12.36 16.61
CA PRO A 343 -2.83 -13.60 15.84
C PRO A 343 -2.86 -13.45 14.31
N ASP A 344 -3.52 -12.39 13.82
CA ASP A 344 -3.66 -12.07 12.39
C ASP A 344 -2.75 -10.91 11.93
N VAL A 345 -1.66 -10.65 12.66
CA VAL A 345 -0.62 -9.71 12.23
C VAL A 345 0.15 -10.26 11.03
N HIS A 346 0.41 -9.41 10.06
CA HIS A 346 1.34 -9.66 8.96
C HIS A 346 2.39 -8.54 8.94
N PHE A 347 3.63 -8.90 8.67
CA PHE A 347 4.77 -7.99 8.65
C PHE A 347 5.11 -7.64 7.21
N GLY A 348 5.04 -6.37 6.88
CA GLY A 348 5.47 -5.90 5.58
C GLY A 348 6.94 -5.51 5.58
N PHE A 349 7.58 -5.77 4.44
CA PHE A 349 9.00 -5.50 4.23
C PHE A 349 9.19 -4.69 2.95
N THR A 350 10.00 -3.65 3.07
CA THR A 350 10.44 -2.77 1.99
C THR A 350 11.85 -3.15 1.52
N PRO A 351 12.40 -2.52 0.47
CA PRO A 351 13.80 -2.72 0.10
C PRO A 351 14.82 -2.27 1.17
N ALA A 352 14.39 -1.73 2.31
CA ALA A 352 15.25 -1.58 3.49
C ALA A 352 15.96 -2.89 3.89
N VAL A 353 15.38 -4.05 3.54
CA VAL A 353 15.97 -5.40 3.75
C VAL A 353 17.39 -5.56 3.24
N PHE A 354 17.81 -4.81 2.22
CA PHE A 354 19.18 -4.84 1.69
C PHE A 354 20.21 -4.19 2.63
N THR A 355 19.76 -3.40 3.61
CA THR A 355 20.61 -2.64 4.55
C THR A 355 20.45 -3.09 6.00
N MET A 356 19.62 -4.10 6.23
CA MET A 356 19.30 -4.62 7.56
C MET A 356 20.48 -5.38 8.19
N GLY A 357 20.63 -5.24 9.51
CA GLY A 357 21.64 -5.95 10.29
C GLY A 357 21.21 -7.38 10.67
N ALA A 358 22.13 -8.12 11.29
CA ALA A 358 21.91 -9.52 11.68
C ALA A 358 20.61 -9.75 12.50
N PRO A 359 20.24 -8.90 13.48
CA PRO A 359 18.99 -9.09 14.24
C PRO A 359 17.72 -9.01 13.38
N GLN A 360 17.66 -8.07 12.44
CA GLN A 360 16.52 -7.90 11.54
C GLN A 360 16.46 -9.04 10.49
N ILE A 361 17.61 -9.45 9.96
CA ILE A 361 17.71 -10.60 9.06
C ILE A 361 17.25 -11.89 9.77
N GLN A 362 17.60 -12.05 11.05
CA GLN A 362 17.12 -13.16 11.87
C GLN A 362 15.60 -13.12 12.07
N ALA A 363 15.01 -11.92 12.23
CA ALA A 363 13.56 -11.76 12.29
C ALA A 363 12.89 -12.23 10.98
N ILE A 364 13.37 -11.78 9.81
CA ILE A 364 12.86 -12.22 8.49
C ILE A 364 12.97 -13.73 8.33
N ARG A 365 14.09 -14.32 8.78
CA ARG A 365 14.30 -15.77 8.72
C ARG A 365 13.27 -16.53 9.56
N ASN A 366 12.95 -16.04 10.75
CA ASN A 366 12.08 -16.70 11.71
C ASN A 366 10.58 -16.42 11.51
N ILE A 367 10.20 -15.27 10.97
CA ILE A 367 8.80 -14.95 10.67
C ILE A 367 8.26 -15.97 9.64
N PRO A 368 7.11 -16.61 9.90
CA PRO A 368 6.48 -17.52 8.95
C PRO A 368 6.20 -16.84 7.60
N LEU A 369 6.43 -17.54 6.49
CA LEU A 369 6.25 -16.95 5.15
C LEU A 369 4.80 -16.51 4.89
N ASP A 370 3.81 -17.18 5.50
CA ASP A 370 2.39 -16.83 5.45
C ASP A 370 2.01 -15.61 6.31
N ARG A 371 3.00 -14.93 6.89
CA ARG A 371 2.89 -13.71 7.70
C ARG A 371 3.71 -12.55 7.12
N ILE A 372 4.23 -12.69 5.90
CA ILE A 372 5.06 -11.68 5.21
C ILE A 372 4.25 -10.99 4.11
N LEU A 373 4.38 -9.67 3.99
CA LEU A 373 3.88 -8.85 2.89
C LEU A 373 5.03 -8.14 2.18
N LEU A 374 4.85 -7.85 0.88
CA LEU A 374 5.82 -7.11 0.07
C LEU A 374 5.42 -5.65 -0.04
N GLU A 375 6.39 -4.77 0.07
CA GLU A 375 6.21 -3.33 0.02
C GLU A 375 7.32 -2.69 -0.80
N THR A 376 7.03 -1.55 -1.40
CA THR A 376 8.07 -0.57 -1.77
C THR A 376 8.26 0.49 -0.70
N ASP A 377 7.15 0.94 -0.10
CA ASP A 377 7.08 2.22 0.59
C ASP A 377 7.55 3.39 -0.31
N GLY A 378 7.24 3.30 -1.61
CA GLY A 378 7.55 4.34 -2.60
C GLY A 378 6.99 5.69 -2.16
N PRO A 379 7.73 6.81 -2.32
CA PRO A 379 8.95 6.97 -3.11
C PRO A 379 10.25 6.53 -2.41
N TYR A 380 10.20 6.04 -1.18
CA TYR A 380 11.39 5.73 -0.37
C TYR A 380 12.02 4.38 -0.74
N PHE A 381 13.20 4.09 -0.17
CA PHE A 381 13.87 2.79 -0.28
C PHE A 381 14.11 2.29 -1.71
N LYS A 382 14.45 3.16 -2.66
CA LYS A 382 14.77 2.71 -4.03
C LYS A 382 15.88 1.64 -4.01
N PRO A 383 15.65 0.42 -4.55
CA PRO A 383 16.69 -0.61 -4.64
C PRO A 383 17.78 -0.18 -5.63
N LYS A 384 19.04 -0.44 -5.29
CA LYS A 384 20.21 -0.06 -6.11
C LYS A 384 20.22 -0.72 -7.50
N CYS A 385 19.63 -1.92 -7.65
CA CYS A 385 19.54 -2.58 -8.96
C CYS A 385 18.72 -1.78 -9.99
N TYR A 386 17.89 -0.82 -9.56
CA TYR A 386 17.12 0.05 -10.44
C TYR A 386 17.81 1.39 -10.78
N ASP A 387 19.08 1.55 -10.46
CA ASP A 387 19.83 2.73 -10.90
C ASP A 387 20.08 2.69 -12.41
N GLY A 388 19.82 3.82 -13.09
CA GLY A 388 19.87 3.94 -14.55
C GLY A 388 18.63 3.45 -15.31
N VAL A 389 17.74 2.67 -14.69
CA VAL A 389 16.52 2.12 -15.35
C VAL A 389 15.20 2.74 -14.86
N ALA A 390 15.26 3.54 -13.79
CA ALA A 390 14.12 4.20 -13.17
C ALA A 390 14.51 5.59 -12.62
N PRO A 391 13.56 6.45 -12.18
CA PRO A 391 13.88 7.79 -11.75
C PRO A 391 14.96 7.81 -10.66
N PRO A 392 15.82 8.84 -10.63
CA PRO A 392 16.73 9.04 -9.53
C PRO A 392 15.95 9.26 -8.23
N LYS A 393 16.31 8.52 -7.18
CA LYS A 393 15.83 8.64 -5.79
C LYS A 393 14.36 8.26 -5.52
N VAL A 394 13.61 7.81 -6.53
CA VAL A 394 12.21 7.39 -6.36
C VAL A 394 12.08 5.89 -6.58
N CYS A 395 11.53 5.21 -5.59
CA CYS A 395 11.09 3.83 -5.72
C CYS A 395 9.70 3.79 -6.32
N LEU A 396 9.55 3.09 -7.44
CA LEU A 396 8.26 2.87 -8.11
C LEU A 396 7.64 1.55 -7.61
N PRO A 397 6.31 1.40 -7.56
CA PRO A 397 5.66 0.23 -6.97
C PRO A 397 6.06 -1.11 -7.61
N GLY A 398 6.36 -1.12 -8.92
CA GLY A 398 6.88 -2.31 -9.60
C GLY A 398 8.21 -2.83 -9.03
N MET A 399 8.95 -2.04 -8.25
CA MET A 399 10.22 -2.43 -7.67
C MET A 399 10.10 -3.34 -6.43
N ALA A 400 8.89 -3.59 -5.90
CA ALA A 400 8.67 -4.46 -4.73
C ALA A 400 9.23 -5.89 -4.93
N ILE A 401 9.37 -6.34 -6.19
CA ILE A 401 9.99 -7.63 -6.53
C ILE A 401 11.43 -7.76 -6.03
N ALA A 402 12.17 -6.64 -5.90
CA ALA A 402 13.51 -6.66 -5.32
C ALA A 402 13.47 -7.05 -3.84
N THR A 403 12.46 -6.61 -3.09
CA THR A 403 12.23 -7.04 -1.71
C THR A 403 11.99 -8.55 -1.65
N ALA A 404 11.18 -9.10 -2.55
CA ALA A 404 10.92 -10.53 -2.64
C ALA A 404 12.20 -11.33 -2.88
N SER A 405 13.07 -10.86 -3.78
CA SER A 405 14.37 -11.48 -4.06
C SER A 405 15.25 -11.58 -2.82
N LYS A 406 15.30 -10.52 -2.00
CA LYS A 406 16.12 -10.54 -0.78
C LYS A 406 15.51 -11.44 0.30
N ILE A 407 14.18 -11.47 0.42
CA ILE A 407 13.50 -12.39 1.34
C ILE A 407 13.74 -13.85 0.94
N ALA A 408 13.69 -14.15 -0.37
CA ALA A 408 13.98 -15.47 -0.92
C ALA A 408 15.39 -15.95 -0.55
N GLU A 409 16.39 -15.08 -0.70
CA GLU A 409 17.77 -15.33 -0.27
C GLU A 409 17.85 -15.61 1.25
N ILE A 410 17.27 -14.76 2.09
CA ILE A 410 17.34 -14.89 3.56
C ILE A 410 16.69 -16.19 4.06
N LYS A 411 15.55 -16.57 3.45
CA LYS A 411 14.78 -17.76 3.82
C LYS A 411 15.22 -19.02 3.08
N ASN A 412 16.15 -18.91 2.14
CA ASN A 412 16.62 -19.99 1.27
C ASN A 412 15.45 -20.70 0.53
N LEU A 413 14.63 -19.89 -0.16
CA LEU A 413 13.48 -20.34 -0.95
C LEU A 413 13.58 -19.80 -2.39
N PRO A 414 12.95 -20.46 -3.38
CA PRO A 414 12.75 -19.86 -4.69
C PRO A 414 11.94 -18.56 -4.59
N ILE A 415 12.27 -17.56 -5.41
CA ILE A 415 11.55 -16.27 -5.39
C ILE A 415 10.07 -16.47 -5.73
N GLU A 416 9.75 -17.41 -6.61
CA GLU A 416 8.39 -17.74 -7.01
C GLU A 416 7.52 -18.23 -5.83
N GLU A 417 8.11 -18.91 -4.85
CA GLU A 417 7.40 -19.30 -3.63
C GLU A 417 7.11 -18.09 -2.74
N VAL A 418 8.06 -17.16 -2.63
CA VAL A 418 7.87 -15.90 -1.89
C VAL A 418 6.79 -15.06 -2.56
N LEU A 419 6.84 -14.89 -3.88
CA LEU A 419 5.82 -14.14 -4.63
C LEU A 419 4.43 -14.77 -4.45
N ARG A 420 4.30 -16.09 -4.61
CA ARG A 420 3.00 -16.78 -4.38
C ARG A 420 2.49 -16.60 -2.95
N ALA A 421 3.35 -16.76 -1.95
CA ALA A 421 2.92 -16.67 -0.56
C ALA A 421 2.50 -15.24 -0.20
N THR A 422 3.33 -14.24 -0.55
CA THR A 422 3.07 -12.83 -0.23
C THR A 422 1.86 -12.29 -1.00
N PHE A 423 1.67 -12.68 -2.26
CA PHE A 423 0.46 -12.38 -3.03
C PHE A 423 -0.81 -12.87 -2.32
N ASN A 424 -0.80 -14.14 -1.88
CA ASN A 424 -1.94 -14.72 -1.15
C ASN A 424 -2.13 -14.11 0.24
N ASN A 425 -1.05 -13.72 0.92
CA ASN A 425 -1.12 -13.04 2.20
C ASN A 425 -1.78 -11.66 2.06
N THR A 426 -1.35 -10.85 1.09
CA THR A 426 -1.95 -9.54 0.81
C THR A 426 -3.44 -9.69 0.52
N ARG A 427 -3.81 -10.66 -0.33
CA ARG A 427 -5.22 -10.93 -0.62
C ARG A 427 -6.01 -11.35 0.63
N ARG A 428 -5.43 -12.15 1.51
CA ARG A 428 -6.06 -12.54 2.78
C ARG A 428 -6.25 -11.36 3.73
N VAL A 429 -5.23 -10.51 3.88
CA VAL A 429 -5.27 -9.32 4.76
C VAL A 429 -6.35 -8.36 4.29
N TYR A 430 -6.29 -7.98 3.01
CA TYR A 430 -7.13 -6.94 2.44
C TYR A 430 -8.44 -7.44 1.81
N GLN A 431 -8.72 -8.75 1.88
CA GLN A 431 -9.94 -9.37 1.37
C GLN A 431 -10.14 -9.13 -0.13
N LEU A 432 -9.03 -9.14 -0.88
CA LEU A 432 -9.09 -9.00 -2.34
C LEU A 432 -9.67 -10.27 -2.97
N PRO A 433 -10.41 -10.16 -4.10
CA PRO A 433 -11.02 -11.30 -4.80
C PRO A 433 -10.04 -12.44 -5.12
N VAL A 434 -10.58 -13.65 -5.28
CA VAL A 434 -9.88 -14.80 -5.86
C VAL A 434 -10.12 -14.77 -7.36
N TYR A 435 -9.01 -14.76 -8.11
CA TYR A 435 -8.98 -14.72 -9.57
C TYR A 435 -8.76 -16.11 -10.13
#